data_AF-A0A7X5VPP9-F1
#
_entry.id   AF-A0A7X5VPP9-F1
#
_cell.length_a   1.000
_cell.length_b   1.000
_cell.length_c   1.000
_cell.angle_alpha   90.00
_cell.angle_beta   90.00
_cell.angle_gamma   90.00
#
_symmetry.space_group_name_H-M   'P 1'
#
loop_
_entity.id
_entity.type
_entity.pdbx_description
1 polymer ?
#
loop_
_entity_poly.entity_id
_entity_poly.type
_entity_poly.pdbx_seq_one_letter_code
_entity_poly.pdbx_strand_id
1 'polypeptide(L)' 'GRPERIQLAVLVDRGHRELPIRADYVGKNIPTSKDHDVLVQLEESDGVDQVIVSERRD' A
#
# COMPACT_ATOMS: atom_id res chain seq x y z
N GLY A 1 -3.59 -26.97 10.20
CA GLY A 1 -3.64 -26.67 8.76
C GLY A 1 -2.34 -26.01 8.37
N ARG A 2 -1.64 -26.54 7.36
CA ARG A 2 -0.46 -25.90 6.75
C ARG A 2 -0.92 -25.46 5.35
N PRO A 3 -1.16 -24.16 5.12
CA PRO A 3 -1.55 -23.72 3.79
C PRO A 3 -0.46 -24.12 2.78
N GLU A 4 -0.88 -24.54 1.59
CA GLU A 4 0.04 -24.85 0.49
C GLU A 4 0.78 -23.59 0.02
N ARG A 5 0.14 -22.43 0.12
CA ARG A 5 0.70 -21.14 -0.28
C ARG A 5 0.10 -19.99 0.56
N ILE A 6 0.90 -18.95 0.78
CA ILE A 6 0.44 -17.64 1.26
C ILE A 6 0.74 -16.64 0.16
N GLN A 7 -0.22 -15.75 -0.12
CA GLN A 7 -0.06 -14.68 -1.10
C GLN A 7 -0.44 -13.34 -0.47
N LEU A 8 0.16 -12.27 -0.98
CA LEU A 8 -0.08 -10.89 -0.55
C LEU A 8 -0.62 -10.08 -1.72
N ALA A 9 -1.85 -9.58 -1.57
CA ALA A 9 -2.43 -8.58 -2.47
C ALA A 9 -2.44 -7.21 -1.76
N VAL A 10 -2.02 -6.18 -2.48
CA VAL A 10 -2.04 -4.79 -1.98
C VAL A 10 -2.70 -3.86 -2.99
N LEU A 11 -3.40 -2.85 -2.50
CA LEU A 11 -3.95 -1.80 -3.37
C LEU A 11 -2.83 -0.90 -3.92
N VAL A 12 -1.89 -0.51 -3.06
CA VAL A 12 -0.77 0.37 -3.40
C VAL A 12 0.55 -0.24 -2.93
N ASP A 13 1.55 -0.25 -3.82
CA ASP A 13 2.95 -0.47 -3.46
C ASP A 13 3.69 0.88 -3.51
N ARG A 14 4.15 1.36 -2.35
CA ARG A 14 4.88 2.63 -2.19
C ARG A 14 6.40 2.51 -2.36
N GLY A 15 6.93 1.30 -2.55
CA GLY A 15 8.36 1.04 -2.56
C GLY A 15 9.00 1.05 -1.16
N HIS A 16 10.30 1.38 -1.11
CA HIS A 16 11.11 1.51 0.13
C HIS A 16 11.12 0.29 1.05
N ARG A 17 11.13 -0.91 0.46
CA ARG A 17 11.14 -2.17 1.22
C ARG A 17 12.44 -2.34 2.00
N GLU A 18 12.31 -2.74 3.27
CA GLU A 18 13.45 -3.05 4.15
C GLU A 18 13.69 -4.56 4.31
N LEU A 19 12.77 -5.37 3.79
CA LEU A 19 12.82 -6.84 3.79
C LEU A 19 12.56 -7.37 2.37
N PRO A 20 12.97 -8.62 2.06
CA PRO A 20 12.73 -9.24 0.77
C PRO A 20 11.27 -9.72 0.59
N ILE A 21 10.30 -8.89 1.00
CA ILE A 21 8.86 -9.17 0.86
C ILE A 21 8.35 -8.46 -0.39
N ARG A 22 7.51 -9.15 -1.18
CA ARG A 22 6.85 -8.64 -2.38
C ARG A 22 5.39 -9.07 -2.38
N ALA A 23 4.50 -8.14 -2.75
CA ALA A 23 3.12 -8.48 -3.07
C ALA A 23 3.05 -9.28 -4.38
N ASP A 24 2.27 -10.35 -4.39
CA ASP A 24 1.94 -11.13 -5.58
C ASP A 24 1.06 -10.31 -6.54
N TYR A 25 0.20 -9.46 -5.98
CA TYR A 25 -0.72 -8.60 -6.72
C TYR A 25 -0.63 -7.17 -6.21
N VAL A 26 -0.51 -6.22 -7.14
CA VAL A 26 -0.41 -4.79 -6.85
C VAL A 26 -1.44 -4.06 -7.70
N GLY A 27 -2.33 -3.28 -7.07
CA GLY A 27 -3.26 -2.41 -7.80
C GLY A 27 -2.51 -1.28 -8.53
N LYS A 28 -1.72 -0.51 -7.79
CA LYS A 28 -0.90 0.57 -8.35
C LYS A 28 0.48 0.67 -7.67
N ASN A 29 1.51 0.85 -8.49
CA ASN A 29 2.84 1.24 -8.01
C ASN A 29 2.90 2.77 -7.96
N ILE A 30 3.20 3.34 -6.79
CA ILE A 30 3.32 4.78 -6.61
C ILE A 30 4.72 5.08 -6.07
N PRO A 31 5.63 5.62 -6.90
CA PRO A 31 6.93 6.06 -6.43
C PRO A 31 6.75 7.19 -5.41
N THR A 32 7.27 7.00 -4.21
CA THR A 32 7.23 8.00 -3.13
C THR A 32 8.65 8.35 -2.68
N SER A 33 8.82 9.42 -1.90
CA SER A 33 10.02 9.63 -1.09
C SER A 33 9.77 9.02 0.31
N LYS A 34 10.81 8.93 1.15
CA LYS A 34 10.63 8.47 2.53
C LYS A 34 9.76 9.43 3.36
N ASP A 35 9.73 10.70 2.97
CA ASP A 35 8.98 11.76 3.65
C ASP A 35 7.56 11.93 3.11
N HIS A 36 7.15 11.11 2.15
CA HIS A 36 5.76 11.05 1.69
C HIS A 36 4.98 9.97 2.45
N ASP A 37 3.70 10.25 2.71
CA ASP A 37 2.70 9.30 3.18
C ASP A 37 1.71 8.95 2.07
N VAL A 38 1.15 7.74 2.18
CA VAL A 38 0.07 7.25 1.31
C VAL A 38 -1.13 6.96 2.20
N LEU A 39 -2.20 7.75 2.03
CA LEU A 39 -3.48 7.53 2.68
C LEU A 39 -4.42 6.87 1.68
N VAL A 40 -4.91 5.68 2.04
CA VAL A 40 -5.94 4.96 1.27
C VAL A 40 -7.26 5.13 2.01
N GLN A 41 -8.27 5.61 1.31
CA GLN A 41 -9.63 5.74 1.81
C GLN A 41 -10.55 4.86 0.98
N LEU A 42 -11.46 4.16 1.67
CA LEU A 42 -12.46 3.28 1.07
C LEU A 42 -13.85 3.74 1.47
N GLU A 43 -14.83 3.66 0.58
CA GLU A 43 -16.22 4.05 0.83
C GLU A 43 -16.77 3.46 2.14
N GLU A 44 -16.49 2.19 2.43
CA GLU A 44 -17.02 1.50 3.61
C GLU A 44 -16.45 2.00 4.95
N SER A 45 -15.25 2.59 4.92
CA SER A 45 -14.54 3.04 6.12
C SER A 45 -14.53 4.57 6.26
N ASP A 46 -14.52 5.29 5.13
CA ASP A 46 -14.25 6.72 5.03
C ASP A 46 -15.33 7.50 4.27
N GLY A 47 -16.27 6.82 3.59
CA GLY A 47 -17.31 7.45 2.76
C GLY A 47 -16.82 8.04 1.43
N VAL A 48 -15.62 7.63 0.99
CA VAL A 48 -15.07 7.95 -0.35
C VAL A 48 -13.98 6.96 -0.75
N ASP A 49 -13.94 6.59 -2.04
CA ASP A 49 -12.85 5.82 -2.64
C ASP A 49 -11.77 6.75 -3.20
N GLN A 50 -10.61 6.83 -2.54
CA GLN A 50 -9.46 7.57 -3.07
C GLN A 50 -8.11 7.15 -2.46
N VAL A 51 -7.03 7.51 -3.17
CA VAL A 51 -5.65 7.37 -2.69
C VAL A 51 -4.98 8.75 -2.74
N ILE A 52 -4.51 9.22 -1.59
CA ILE A 52 -3.85 10.52 -1.43
C ILE A 52 -2.36 10.29 -1.14
N VAL A 53 -1.50 11.07 -1.79
CA VAL A 53 -0.06 11.13 -1.51
C VAL A 53 0.25 12.53 -0.99
N SER A 54 0.85 12.63 0.19
CA SER A 54 1.16 13.91 0.84
C SER A 54 2.52 13.88 1.51
N GLU A 55 3.16 15.04 1.69
CA GLU A 55 4.34 15.16 2.54
C GLU A 55 3.95 14.96 4.01
N ARG A 56 4.75 14.22 4.77
CA ARG A 56 4.64 14.12 6.22
C ARG A 56 4.80 15.52 6.80
N ARG A 57 3.78 15.98 7.52
CA ARG A 57 3.91 17.13 8.40
C ARG A 57 4.48 16.63 9.72
N ASP A 58 5.57 17.24 10.17
CA ASP A 58 6.13 17.02 11.51
C ASP A 58 5.12 17.38 12.61
#